data_AF-A0A8S8YMJ3-F1
#
_entry.id   AF-A0A8S8YMJ3-F1
#
_cell.length_a   1.000
_cell.length_b   1.000
_cell.length_c   1.000
_cell.angle_alpha   90.00
_cell.angle_beta   90.00
_cell.angle_gamma   90.00
#
_symmetry.space_group_name_H-M   'P 1'
#
loop_
_entity.id
_entity.type
_entity.pdbx_description
1 polymer ?
#
loop_
_entity_poly.entity_id
_entity_poly.type
_entity_poly.pdbx_seq_one_letter_code
_entity_poly.pdbx_strand_id
1 'polypeptide(L)'
;MRYESTQRKTKEEVVENLHDVAREMYKRMAKGEAPTMTLPVRTKNNFGFDNKLGVYKYGSKRSIRDATSLGEALANCYGHCTSLNSLKR
;
A
#
# COMPACT_ATOMS: atom_id res chain seq x y z
N MET A 1 -17.26 11.90 -3.53
CA MET A 1 -15.99 11.14 -3.37
C MET A 1 -14.94 11.87 -4.20
N ARG A 2 -13.96 12.53 -3.56
CA ARG A 2 -12.93 13.30 -4.30
C ARG A 2 -12.08 12.30 -5.11
N TYR A 3 -12.16 12.42 -6.44
CA TYR A 3 -11.24 11.75 -7.34
C TYR A 3 -9.86 12.38 -7.15
N GLU A 4 -8.93 11.62 -6.59
CA GLU A 4 -7.51 11.96 -6.71
C GLU A 4 -7.14 11.60 -8.15
N SER A 5 -7.08 12.61 -9.02
CA SER A 5 -6.64 12.45 -10.40
C SER A 5 -5.24 11.85 -10.37
N THR A 6 -5.06 10.64 -10.88
CA THR A 6 -3.72 10.05 -11.02
C THR A 6 -2.99 10.78 -12.14
N GLN A 7 -2.48 11.98 -11.83
CA GLN A 7 -1.35 12.54 -12.55
C GLN A 7 -0.21 11.55 -12.41
N ARG A 8 0.51 11.27 -13.51
CA ARG A 8 1.73 10.48 -13.40
C ARG A 8 2.68 11.30 -12.54
N LYS A 9 2.97 10.80 -11.34
CA LYS A 9 3.96 11.40 -10.45
C LYS A 9 5.28 11.50 -11.19
N THR A 10 6.00 12.61 -11.01
CA THR A 10 7.35 12.73 -11.55
C THR A 10 8.26 11.72 -10.85
N LYS A 11 9.39 11.37 -11.47
CA LYS A 11 10.32 10.38 -10.89
C LYS A 11 10.79 10.83 -9.50
N GLU A 12 11.03 12.13 -9.36
CA GLU A 12 11.46 12.78 -8.13
C GLU A 12 10.40 12.63 -7.04
N GLU A 13 9.13 12.87 -7.38
CA GLU A 13 8.01 12.72 -6.46
C GLU A 13 7.85 11.25 -6.02
N VAL A 14 8.02 10.28 -6.93
CA VAL A 14 7.95 8.85 -6.57
C VAL A 14 9.07 8.47 -5.59
N VAL A 15 10.29 8.97 -5.82
CA VAL A 15 11.44 8.71 -4.94
C VAL A 15 11.22 9.33 -3.56
N GLU A 16 10.74 10.56 -3.50
CA GLU A 16 10.42 11.23 -2.24
C GLU A 16 9.34 10.47 -1.44
N ASN A 17 8.25 10.08 -2.11
CA ASN A 17 7.20 9.28 -1.48
C ASN A 17 7.72 7.94 -0.93
N LEU A 18 8.65 7.29 -1.64
CA LEU A 18 9.26 6.05 -1.15
C LEU A 18 10.11 6.29 0.10
N HIS A 19 10.89 7.38 0.12
CA HIS A 19 11.65 7.77 1.29
C HIS A 19 10.77 8.11 2.49
N ASP A 20 9.61 8.72 2.27
CA ASP A 20 8.66 9.04 3.34
C ASP A 20 8.11 7.80 4.03
N VAL A 21 7.74 6.77 3.24
CA VAL A 21 7.29 5.48 3.80
C VAL A 21 8.39 4.86 4.66
N ALA A 22 9.63 4.80 4.14
CA ALA A 22 10.76 4.25 4.89
C ALA A 22 11.06 5.06 6.17
N ARG A 23 10.97 6.39 6.10
CA ARG A 23 11.21 7.29 7.22
C ARG A 23 10.15 7.14 8.30
N GLU A 24 8.89 6.97 7.94
CA GLU A 24 7.81 6.72 8.90
C GLU A 24 8.05 5.41 9.67
N MET A 25 8.38 4.34 8.96
CA MET A 25 8.70 3.05 9.58
C MET A 25 9.87 3.18 10.56
N TYR A 26 10.97 3.85 10.15
CA TYR A 26 12.13 4.09 11.01
C TYR A 26 11.79 4.91 12.26
N LYS A 27 11.01 5.99 12.12
CA LYS A 27 10.60 6.83 13.25
C LYS A 27 9.83 6.05 14.31
N ARG A 28 8.97 5.10 13.90
CA ARG A 28 8.22 4.24 14.83
C ARG A 28 9.16 3.25 15.54
N MET A 29 10.06 2.62 14.80
CA MET A 29 11.07 1.72 15.37
C MET A 29 11.98 2.43 16.39
N ALA A 30 12.41 3.65 16.09
CA ALA A 30 13.24 4.46 16.99
C ALA A 30 12.51 4.86 18.29
N LYS A 31 11.17 4.93 18.27
CA LYS A 31 10.33 5.16 19.45
C LYS A 31 10.04 3.88 20.24
N GLY A 32 10.45 2.71 19.74
CA GLY A 32 10.10 1.41 20.32
C GLY A 32 8.69 0.92 19.97
N GLU A 33 8.01 1.57 19.02
CA GLU A 33 6.70 1.15 18.52
C GLU A 33 6.87 0.20 17.32
N ALA A 34 6.03 -0.84 17.24
CA ALA A 34 6.04 -1.73 16.09
C ALA A 34 5.72 -0.93 14.80
N PRO A 35 6.51 -1.08 13.72
CA PRO A 35 6.23 -0.37 12.49
C PRO A 35 4.93 -0.90 11.89
N THR A 36 4.09 0.01 11.41
CA THR A 36 2.81 -0.34 10.80
C THR A 36 2.74 0.15 9.37
N MET A 37 2.01 -0.56 8.51
CA MET A 37 1.80 -0.17 7.11
C MET A 37 0.33 -0.32 6.72
N THR A 38 -0.16 0.60 5.90
CA THR A 38 -1.53 0.59 5.40
C THR A 38 -1.57 -0.04 4.00
N LEU A 39 -2.19 -1.20 3.88
CA LEU A 39 -2.34 -1.93 2.61
C LEU A 39 -3.81 -2.02 2.18
N PRO A 40 -4.12 -1.99 0.87
CA PRO A 40 -5.49 -2.21 0.39
C PRO A 40 -5.93 -3.66 0.66
N VAL A 41 -7.20 -3.82 1.06
CA VAL A 41 -7.75 -5.14 1.37
C VAL A 41 -8.07 -5.90 0.08
N ARG A 42 -7.58 -7.14 -0.05
CA ARG A 42 -7.84 -8.02 -1.20
C ARG A 42 -9.12 -8.83 -1.05
N THR A 43 -10.27 -8.16 -0.88
CA THR A 43 -11.60 -8.80 -0.86
C THR A 43 -12.39 -8.43 -2.11
N LYS A 44 -13.24 -9.35 -2.61
CA LYS A 44 -14.08 -9.10 -3.81
C LYS A 44 -14.89 -7.80 -3.71
N ASN A 45 -15.36 -7.49 -2.50
CA ASN A 45 -16.14 -6.29 -2.20
C ASN A 45 -15.31 -5.01 -2.10
N ASN A 46 -14.01 -5.06 -2.42
CA ASN A 46 -13.11 -3.92 -2.48
C ASN A 46 -12.55 -3.70 -3.90
N PHE A 47 -13.12 -4.30 -4.93
CA PHE A 47 -12.75 -4.01 -6.31
C PHE A 47 -13.83 -3.13 -6.96
N GLY A 48 -13.40 -2.10 -7.69
CA GLY A 48 -14.27 -1.23 -8.48
C GLY A 48 -13.69 -1.01 -9.87
N PHE A 49 -14.54 -1.01 -10.89
CA PHE A 49 -14.12 -0.73 -12.27
C PHE A 49 -13.98 0.78 -12.50
N ASP A 50 -12.81 1.21 -12.96
CA ASP A 50 -12.56 2.60 -13.32
C ASP A 50 -12.85 2.82 -14.81
N ASN A 51 -14.04 3.33 -15.12
CA ASN A 51 -14.49 3.59 -16.50
C ASN A 51 -13.56 4.53 -17.28
N LYS A 52 -12.82 5.42 -16.61
CA LYS A 52 -11.93 6.38 -17.29
C LYS A 52 -10.64 5.72 -17.79
N LEU A 53 -10.18 4.69 -17.09
CA LEU A 53 -8.92 4.02 -17.36
C LEU A 53 -9.10 2.60 -17.91
N GLY A 54 -10.33 2.07 -17.91
CA GLY A 54 -10.63 0.72 -18.39
C GLY A 54 -10.05 -0.40 -17.52
N VAL A 55 -9.69 -0.11 -16.26
CA VAL A 55 -9.02 -1.05 -15.36
C VAL A 55 -9.78 -1.23 -14.04
N TYR A 56 -9.73 -2.44 -13.48
CA TYR A 56 -10.22 -2.69 -12.12
C TYR A 56 -9.19 -2.18 -11.11
N LYS A 57 -9.65 -1.35 -10.17
CA LYS A 57 -8.83 -0.83 -9.08
C LYS A 57 -9.31 -1.34 -7.74
N TYR A 58 -8.40 -1.36 -6.77
CA TYR A 58 -8.77 -1.49 -5.37
C TYR A 58 -9.57 -0.26 -4.94
N GLY A 59 -10.59 -0.50 -4.12
CA GLY A 59 -11.46 0.50 -3.51
C GLY A 59 -10.82 1.11 -2.26
N SER A 60 -11.64 1.82 -1.48
CA SER A 60 -11.17 2.60 -0.33
C SER A 60 -10.83 1.76 0.91
N LYS A 61 -11.17 0.47 0.94
CA LYS A 61 -10.93 -0.35 2.14
C LYS A 61 -9.45 -0.67 2.24
N ARG A 62 -8.85 -0.26 3.36
CA ARG A 62 -7.45 -0.50 3.71
C ARG A 62 -7.38 -1.20 5.07
N SER A 63 -6.44 -2.12 5.20
CA SER A 63 -6.07 -2.75 6.47
C SER A 63 -4.76 -2.17 6.94
N ILE A 64 -4.68 -1.83 8.22
CA ILE A 64 -3.42 -1.53 8.91
C ILE A 64 -2.79 -2.87 9.29
N ARG A 65 -1.50 -3.01 9.04
CA ARG A 65 -0.72 -4.18 9.41
C ARG A 65 0.38 -3.76 10.36
N ASP A 66 0.40 -4.36 11.54
CA ASP A 66 1.38 -4.06 12.58
C ASP A 66 2.43 -5.17 12.59
N ALA A 67 3.72 -4.81 12.66
CA ALA A 67 4.82 -5.76 12.63
C ALA A 67 5.21 -6.23 14.05
N THR A 68 4.23 -6.59 14.87
CA THR A 68 4.49 -7.00 16.27
C THR A 68 5.12 -8.39 16.33
N SER A 69 4.78 -9.26 15.38
CA SER A 69 5.39 -10.57 15.21
C SER A 69 6.36 -10.62 14.02
N LEU A 70 7.36 -11.52 14.08
CA LEU A 70 8.30 -11.75 12.97
C LEU A 70 7.57 -12.09 11.65
N GLY A 71 6.47 -12.85 11.74
CA GLY A 71 5.65 -13.20 10.58
C GLY A 71 4.94 -11.99 9.96
N GLU A 72 4.48 -11.06 10.77
CA GLU A 72 3.85 -9.82 10.28
C GLU A 72 4.86 -8.81 9.76
N ALA A 73 6.05 -8.72 10.37
CA ALA A 73 7.16 -7.93 9.84
C ALA A 73 7.54 -8.41 8.43
N LEU A 74 7.63 -9.73 8.25
CA LEU A 74 7.86 -10.35 6.95
C LEU A 74 6.69 -10.05 5.99
N ALA A 75 5.44 -10.25 6.43
CA ALA A 75 4.27 -10.00 5.59
C ALA A 75 4.15 -8.52 5.17
N ASN A 76 4.61 -7.57 6.00
CA ASN A 76 4.64 -6.15 5.65
C ASN A 76 5.67 -5.88 4.55
N CYS A 77 6.89 -6.40 4.68
CA CYS A 77 7.93 -6.20 3.67
C CYS A 77 7.61 -6.93 2.34
N TYR A 78 7.07 -8.15 2.40
CA TYR A 78 6.81 -8.99 1.22
C TYR A 78 5.41 -8.79 0.61
N GLY A 79 4.43 -8.35 1.40
CA GLY A 79 3.05 -8.12 0.96
C GLY A 79 2.90 -7.00 -0.08
N HIS A 80 3.84 -6.07 -0.12
CA HIS A 80 3.89 -5.02 -1.13
C HIS A 80 4.30 -5.54 -2.53
N CYS A 81 5.03 -6.66 -2.59
CA CYS A 81 5.57 -7.19 -3.85
C CYS A 81 4.56 -8.07 -4.64
N THR A 82 3.49 -8.55 -4.02
CA THR A 82 2.54 -9.50 -4.64
C THR A 82 1.31 -8.86 -5.29
N SER A 83 1.12 -7.53 -5.17
CA SER A 83 -0.05 -6.84 -5.73
C SER A 83 -0.04 -6.69 -7.26
N LEU A 84 1.07 -7.07 -7.93
CA LEU A 84 1.21 -6.98 -9.39
C LEU A 84 0.92 -8.29 -10.15
N ASN A 85 0.72 -9.43 -9.47
CA ASN A 85 0.67 -10.73 -10.16
C ASN A 85 -0.56 -11.61 -9.88
N SER A 86 -1.59 -11.09 -9.23
CA SER A 86 -2.70 -11.94 -8.76
C SER A 86 -3.99 -11.86 -9.59
N LEU A 87 -3.87 -11.53 -10.88
CA LEU A 87 -4.94 -11.65 -11.90
C LEU A 87 -4.65 -12.72 -12.97
N LYS A 88 -3.64 -13.57 -12.74
CA LYS A 88 -3.50 -14.87 -13.44
C LYS A 88 -3.82 -16.01 -12.49
N ARG A 89 -5.10 -16.18 -12.17
CA ARG A 89 -5.73 -17.46 -11.86
C ARG A 89 -7.23 -17.25 -11.74
#